data_AF-A0AB35JQ36-F1
#
_entry.id   AF-A0AB35JQ36-F1
#
_cell.length_a   1.000
_cell.length_b   1.000
_cell.length_c   1.000
_cell.angle_alpha   90.00
_cell.angle_beta   90.00
_cell.angle_gamma   90.00
#
_symmetry.space_group_name_H-M   'P 1'
#
loop_
_entity.id
_entity.type
_entity.pdbx_description
1 polymer ?
#
loop_
_entity_poly.entity_id
_entity_poly.type
_entity_poly.pdbx_seq_one_letter_code
_entity_poly.pdbx_strand_id
1 'polypeptide(L)'
;MDTASPGPAVFYMDSAGERFFADKNIGSEPFELSTYFKLLLQNPLDFLGIYGRHIINGLDLRDGEVYTIGQSRDRNTLALFNFLIIFSGLLIISISIAAQRATTGERVKTVFWALTCLLPTIAIIPSAVETRFFLALHLAFYCAIAFTSDLGSVKNLLRQHGVLIGAALGVSAILFFSVTTTTMTDPKYVYSDLYRGNW
;
A
#
# COMPACT_ATOMS: atom_id res chain seq x y z
N MET A 1 -6.65 25.97 12.30
CA MET A 1 -7.24 24.92 11.44
C MET A 1 -8.74 25.15 11.43
N ASP A 2 -9.36 25.18 10.25
CA ASP A 2 -10.81 25.30 10.12
C ASP A 2 -11.48 24.04 10.70
N THR A 3 -12.30 24.21 11.74
CA THR A 3 -13.01 23.11 12.41
C THR A 3 -14.10 22.49 11.56
N ALA A 4 -14.46 23.12 10.43
CA ALA A 4 -15.46 22.63 9.48
C ALA A 4 -14.86 21.79 8.34
N SER A 5 -13.53 21.74 8.18
CA SER A 5 -12.88 20.93 7.17
C SER A 5 -12.70 19.49 7.68
N PRO A 6 -13.25 18.46 7.00
CA PRO A 6 -13.04 17.07 7.39
C PRO A 6 -11.58 16.69 7.12
N GLY A 7 -10.73 16.88 8.14
CA GLY A 7 -9.39 16.32 8.17
C GLY A 7 -9.42 14.87 8.66
N PRO A 8 -8.39 14.05 8.35
CA PRO A 8 -8.27 12.72 8.93
C PRO A 8 -8.25 12.84 10.47
N ALA A 9 -9.18 12.15 11.14
CA ALA A 9 -9.25 12.14 12.60
C ALA A 9 -8.32 11.09 13.22
N VAL A 10 -7.72 10.22 12.40
CA VAL A 10 -6.83 9.13 12.82
C VAL A 10 -5.58 9.11 11.95
N PHE A 11 -4.43 9.08 12.61
CA PHE A 11 -3.11 8.91 12.01
C PHE A 11 -2.56 7.55 12.44
N TYR A 12 -2.06 6.78 11.47
CA TYR A 12 -1.32 5.57 11.75
C TYR A 12 0.17 5.87 11.57
N MET A 13 0.87 5.99 12.68
CA MET A 13 2.29 6.27 12.68
C MET A 13 3.05 4.95 12.70
N ASP A 14 3.90 4.75 11.69
CA ASP A 14 4.71 3.53 11.63
C ASP A 14 5.82 3.57 12.68
N SER A 15 5.75 2.66 13.65
CA SER A 15 6.73 2.58 14.74
C SER A 15 8.17 2.38 14.27
N ALA A 16 8.39 1.76 13.10
CA ALA A 16 9.73 1.64 12.52
C ALA A 16 10.24 3.00 12.00
N GLY A 17 9.37 3.78 11.35
CA GLY A 17 9.65 5.17 11.02
C GLY A 17 9.96 6.01 12.26
N GLU A 18 9.15 5.93 13.32
CA GLU A 18 9.39 6.70 14.55
C GLU A 18 10.76 6.40 15.18
N ARG A 19 11.12 5.11 15.27
CA ARG A 19 12.43 4.70 15.79
C ARG A 19 13.57 5.21 14.92
N PHE A 20 13.42 5.14 13.60
CA PHE A 20 14.42 5.68 12.68
C PHE A 20 14.63 7.18 12.87
N PHE A 21 13.55 7.95 13.03
CA PHE A 21 13.62 9.39 13.29
C PHE A 21 14.30 9.68 14.63
N ALA A 22 13.95 8.95 15.69
CA ALA A 22 14.58 9.09 17.00
C ALA A 22 16.08 8.73 16.98
N ASP A 23 16.44 7.58 16.41
CA ASP A 23 17.82 7.07 16.35
C ASP A 23 18.76 7.98 15.56
N LYS A 24 18.23 8.64 14.52
CA LYS A 24 18.98 9.56 13.67
C LYS A 24 18.88 11.03 14.12
N ASN A 25 18.22 11.30 15.24
CA ASN A 25 17.91 12.66 15.75
C ASN A 25 17.31 13.56 14.65
N ILE A 26 16.45 12.99 13.81
CA ILE A 26 15.80 13.73 12.72
C ILE A 26 14.70 14.60 13.36
N GLY A 27 14.88 15.92 13.27
CA GLY A 27 13.99 16.91 13.89
C GLY A 27 14.72 17.97 14.72
N SER A 28 16.02 17.80 15.00
CA SER A 28 16.81 18.81 15.72
C SER A 28 17.34 19.96 14.84
N GLU A 29 17.22 19.84 13.52
CA GLU A 29 17.66 20.82 12.52
C GLU A 29 16.64 20.92 11.37
N PRO A 30 16.63 22.01 10.58
CA PRO A 30 15.75 22.16 9.41
C PRO A 30 15.87 20.97 8.44
N PHE A 31 14.73 20.35 8.12
CA PHE A 31 14.69 19.18 7.26
C PHE A 31 14.60 19.58 5.78
N GLU A 32 15.73 19.54 5.08
CA GLU A 32 15.81 19.83 3.65
C GLU A 32 15.72 18.57 2.77
N LEU A 33 15.38 18.76 1.49
CA LEU A 33 15.33 17.68 0.50
C LEU A 33 16.72 17.01 0.33
N SER A 34 17.79 17.78 0.46
CA SER A 34 19.18 17.31 0.43
C SER A 34 19.44 16.31 1.58
N THR A 35 19.00 16.64 2.80
CA THR A 35 19.08 15.81 3.99
C THR A 35 18.31 14.51 3.81
N TYR A 36 17.10 14.58 3.24
CA TYR A 36 16.30 13.40 2.92
C TYR A 36 17.03 12.44 1.98
N PHE A 37 17.56 12.91 0.85
CA PHE A 37 18.29 12.04 -0.09
C PHE A 37 19.56 11.46 0.52
N LYS A 38 20.28 12.25 1.34
CA LYS A 38 21.44 11.76 2.09
C LYS A 38 21.06 10.61 3.03
N LEU A 39 19.98 10.76 3.79
CA LEU A 39 19.49 9.73 4.70
C LEU A 39 19.04 8.47 3.95
N LEU A 40 18.36 8.64 2.82
CA LEU A 40 17.91 7.54 1.97
C LEU A 40 19.07 6.71 1.42
N LEU A 41 20.12 7.37 0.93
CA LEU A 41 21.31 6.69 0.40
C LEU A 41 22.14 6.02 1.51
N GLN A 42 22.12 6.58 2.72
CA GLN A 42 22.83 6.01 3.87
C GLN A 42 22.09 4.83 4.52
N ASN A 43 20.75 4.78 4.41
CA ASN A 43 19.92 3.79 5.09
C ASN A 43 18.88 3.15 4.15
N PRO A 44 19.30 2.57 3.01
CA PRO A 44 18.36 2.13 1.96
C PRO A 44 17.41 1.02 2.41
N LEU A 45 17.83 0.15 3.31
CA LEU A 45 17.00 -0.93 3.84
C LEU A 45 15.91 -0.42 4.79
N ASP A 46 16.21 0.60 5.60
CA ASP A 46 15.24 1.23 6.48
C ASP A 46 14.15 1.93 5.66
N PHE A 47 14.56 2.70 4.64
CA PHE A 47 13.62 3.34 3.72
C PHE A 47 12.81 2.34 2.91
N LEU A 48 13.40 1.23 2.46
CA LEU A 48 12.66 0.15 1.79
C LEU A 48 11.60 -0.46 2.73
N GLY A 49 11.95 -0.66 4.00
CA GLY A 49 11.02 -1.14 5.02
C GLY A 49 9.88 -0.15 5.27
N ILE A 50 10.17 1.15 5.38
CA ILE A 50 9.18 2.20 5.56
C ILE A 50 8.23 2.25 4.35
N TYR A 51 8.76 2.27 3.13
CA TYR A 51 7.94 2.32 1.91
C TYR A 51 7.14 1.04 1.69
N GLY A 52 7.69 -0.12 2.04
CA GLY A 52 6.94 -1.38 2.02
C GLY A 52 5.72 -1.30 2.93
N ARG A 53 5.87 -0.78 4.15
CA ARG A 53 4.74 -0.56 5.06
C ARG A 53 3.76 0.47 4.54
N HIS A 54 4.22 1.57 3.95
CA HIS A 54 3.37 2.55 3.29
C HIS A 54 2.51 1.94 2.18
N ILE A 55 3.09 1.10 1.33
CA ILE A 55 2.34 0.41 0.27
C ILE A 55 1.28 -0.52 0.88
N ILE A 56 1.67 -1.36 1.84
CA ILE A 56 0.76 -2.34 2.45
C ILE A 56 -0.38 -1.63 3.21
N ASN A 57 -0.07 -0.59 3.99
CA ASN A 57 -1.07 0.16 4.74
C ASN A 57 -1.96 1.00 3.81
N GLY A 58 -1.41 1.57 2.72
CA GLY A 58 -2.20 2.27 1.71
C GLY A 58 -3.15 1.33 0.94
N LEU A 59 -2.73 0.07 0.77
CA LEU A 59 -3.58 -0.98 0.20
C LEU A 59 -4.65 -1.51 1.16
N ASP A 60 -4.59 -1.22 2.46
CA ASP A 60 -5.49 -1.84 3.42
C ASP A 60 -6.77 -1.01 3.67
N LEU A 61 -7.87 -1.37 3.00
CA LEU A 61 -9.17 -0.70 3.10
C LEU A 61 -10.03 -1.17 4.29
N ARG A 62 -9.42 -1.70 5.35
CA ARG A 62 -10.12 -2.24 6.51
C ARG A 62 -11.08 -1.28 7.22
N ASP A 63 -10.85 0.02 7.11
CA ASP A 63 -11.68 0.99 7.82
C ASP A 63 -12.97 1.32 7.06
N GLY A 64 -13.07 0.95 5.77
CA GLY A 64 -14.28 1.07 4.93
C GLY A 64 -14.66 2.49 4.51
N GLU A 65 -14.23 3.50 5.25
CA GLU A 65 -14.50 4.91 5.00
C GLU A 65 -13.26 5.66 4.49
N VAL A 66 -13.49 6.71 3.69
CA VAL A 66 -12.41 7.58 3.18
C VAL A 66 -11.79 8.42 4.30
N TYR A 67 -12.62 8.90 5.22
CA TYR A 67 -12.20 9.62 6.42
C TYR A 67 -12.55 8.79 7.64
N THR A 68 -11.54 8.21 8.27
CA THR A 68 -11.71 7.45 9.50
C THR A 68 -12.03 8.36 10.66
N ILE A 69 -13.23 8.18 11.22
CA ILE A 69 -13.70 8.88 12.44
C ILE A 69 -13.51 7.97 13.68
N GLY A 70 -13.32 6.66 13.48
CA GLY A 70 -13.10 5.67 14.52
C GLY A 70 -12.75 4.30 13.94
N GLN A 71 -12.59 3.29 14.80
CA GLN A 71 -12.36 1.91 14.36
C GLN A 71 -13.66 1.31 13.85
N SER A 72 -13.66 0.83 12.60
CA SER A 72 -14.81 0.10 12.04
C SER A 72 -15.07 -1.19 12.82
N ARG A 73 -16.35 -1.51 13.07
CA ARG A 73 -16.74 -2.76 13.76
C ARG A 73 -16.33 -3.99 12.97
N ASP A 74 -16.41 -3.90 11.64
CA ASP A 74 -16.22 -5.03 10.73
C ASP A 74 -14.82 -5.01 10.09
N ARG A 75 -13.87 -4.30 10.73
CA ARG A 75 -12.53 -4.01 10.23
C ARG A 75 -11.76 -5.23 9.74
N ASN A 76 -11.76 -6.30 10.53
CA ASN A 76 -11.04 -7.53 10.17
C ASN A 76 -11.68 -8.23 8.96
N THR A 77 -13.00 -8.18 8.85
CA THR A 77 -13.75 -8.77 7.73
C THR A 77 -13.47 -7.98 6.44
N LEU A 78 -13.48 -6.66 6.53
CA LEU A 78 -13.13 -5.77 5.43
C LEU A 78 -11.67 -5.97 4.99
N ALA A 79 -10.74 -6.06 5.94
CA ALA A 79 -9.32 -6.32 5.67
C ALA A 79 -9.13 -7.65 4.94
N LEU A 80 -9.81 -8.71 5.37
CA LEU A 80 -9.77 -10.03 4.73
C LEU A 80 -10.31 -9.98 3.30
N PHE A 81 -11.49 -9.37 3.11
CA PHE A 81 -12.08 -9.27 1.78
C PHE A 81 -11.22 -8.44 0.83
N ASN A 82 -10.71 -7.31 1.32
CA ASN A 82 -9.77 -6.46 0.60
C ASN A 82 -8.49 -7.21 0.20
N PHE A 83 -7.89 -7.94 1.14
CA PHE A 83 -6.72 -8.78 0.84
C PHE A 83 -7.01 -9.81 -0.25
N LEU A 84 -8.16 -10.49 -0.20
CA LEU A 84 -8.55 -11.46 -1.23
C LEU A 84 -8.74 -10.80 -2.61
N ILE A 85 -9.29 -9.59 -2.67
CA ILE A 85 -9.39 -8.81 -3.90
C ILE A 85 -8.01 -8.48 -4.45
N ILE A 86 -7.11 -7.95 -3.61
CA ILE A 86 -5.75 -7.59 -4.03
C ILE A 86 -5.02 -8.82 -4.56
N PHE A 87 -5.05 -9.92 -3.81
CA PHE A 87 -4.41 -11.17 -4.22
C PHE A 87 -4.99 -11.70 -5.54
N SER A 88 -6.31 -11.72 -5.67
CA SER A 88 -6.99 -12.21 -6.88
C SER A 88 -6.70 -11.32 -8.10
N GLY A 89 -6.73 -10.00 -7.92
CA GLY A 89 -6.40 -9.02 -8.95
C GLY A 89 -4.96 -9.19 -9.44
N LEU A 90 -3.99 -9.29 -8.52
CA LEU A 90 -2.59 -9.53 -8.84
C LEU A 90 -2.38 -10.87 -9.55
N LEU A 91 -3.05 -11.93 -9.10
CA LEU A 91 -2.99 -13.24 -9.74
C LEU A 91 -3.51 -13.19 -11.17
N ILE A 92 -4.68 -12.57 -11.40
CA ILE A 92 -5.27 -12.44 -12.74
C ILE A 92 -4.39 -11.58 -13.66
N ILE A 93 -3.86 -10.45 -13.16
CA ILE A 93 -2.91 -9.62 -13.92
C ILE A 93 -1.68 -10.44 -14.30
N SER A 94 -1.11 -11.21 -13.36
CA SER A 94 0.08 -12.03 -13.60
C SER A 94 -0.18 -13.11 -14.66
N ILE A 95 -1.31 -13.80 -14.58
CA ILE A 95 -1.74 -14.79 -15.58
C ILE A 95 -1.90 -14.13 -16.95
N SER A 96 -2.55 -12.97 -16.99
CA SER A 96 -2.82 -12.24 -18.23
C SER A 96 -1.53 -11.81 -18.91
N ILE A 97 -0.57 -11.28 -18.14
CA ILE A 97 0.76 -10.92 -18.65
C ILE A 97 1.52 -12.15 -19.14
N ALA A 98 1.47 -13.27 -18.42
CA ALA A 98 2.13 -14.51 -18.80
C ALA A 98 1.52 -15.16 -20.05
N ALA A 99 0.20 -15.06 -20.22
CA ALA A 99 -0.53 -15.59 -21.37
C ALA A 99 -0.42 -14.70 -22.61
N GLN A 100 -0.22 -13.38 -22.43
CA GLN A 100 -0.10 -12.44 -23.53
C GLN A 100 1.19 -12.62 -24.33
N ARG A 101 1.03 -13.06 -25.57
CA ARG A 101 2.05 -12.98 -26.63
C ARG A 101 2.10 -11.58 -27.26
N ALA A 102 2.06 -10.54 -26.43
CA ALA A 102 2.17 -9.17 -26.90
C ALA A 102 3.56 -8.90 -27.48
N THR A 103 3.61 -8.16 -28.58
CA THR A 103 4.87 -7.69 -29.16
C THR A 103 5.57 -6.72 -28.19
N THR A 104 6.89 -6.53 -28.36
CA THR A 104 7.65 -5.62 -27.49
C THR A 104 7.06 -4.21 -27.47
N GLY A 105 6.56 -3.71 -28.61
CA GLY A 105 5.91 -2.40 -28.70
C GLY A 105 4.61 -2.28 -27.92
N GLU A 106 3.76 -3.31 -27.96
CA GLU A 106 2.50 -3.34 -27.20
C GLU A 106 2.76 -3.41 -25.70
N ARG A 107 3.76 -4.20 -25.27
CA ARG A 107 4.17 -4.28 -23.86
C ARG A 107 4.63 -2.92 -23.33
N VAL A 108 5.47 -2.22 -24.08
CA VAL A 108 5.95 -0.88 -23.71
C VAL A 108 4.79 0.10 -23.60
N LYS A 109 3.84 0.07 -24.54
CA LYS A 109 2.65 0.92 -24.50
C LYS A 109 1.79 0.65 -23.25
N THR A 110 1.55 -0.62 -22.93
CA THR A 110 0.79 -1.01 -21.74
C THR A 110 1.48 -0.56 -20.45
N VAL A 111 2.79 -0.78 -20.33
CA VAL A 111 3.57 -0.35 -19.16
C VAL A 111 3.56 1.18 -19.04
N PHE A 112 3.70 1.90 -20.14
CA PHE A 112 3.65 3.37 -20.15
C PHE A 112 2.31 3.90 -19.61
N TRP A 113 1.18 3.37 -20.09
CA TRP A 113 -0.13 3.79 -19.60
C TRP A 113 -0.37 3.37 -18.14
N ALA A 114 0.04 2.16 -17.76
CA ALA A 114 -0.06 1.72 -16.37
C ALA A 114 0.74 2.64 -15.43
N LEU A 115 1.99 2.97 -15.79
CA LEU A 115 2.81 3.89 -15.01
C LEU A 115 2.21 5.29 -14.97
N THR A 116 1.65 5.78 -16.07
CA THR A 116 1.00 7.09 -16.12
C THR A 116 -0.20 7.15 -15.17
N CYS A 117 -1.03 6.10 -15.15
CA CYS A 117 -2.18 6.02 -14.25
C CYS A 117 -1.77 5.84 -12.77
N LEU A 118 -0.68 5.13 -12.51
CA LEU A 118 -0.19 4.85 -11.16
C LEU A 118 0.79 5.90 -10.62
N LEU A 119 1.25 6.85 -11.45
CA LEU A 119 2.20 7.88 -11.07
C LEU A 119 1.78 8.64 -9.81
N PRO A 120 0.51 9.06 -9.62
CA PRO A 120 0.09 9.72 -8.39
C PRO A 120 0.25 8.83 -7.16
N THR A 121 -0.11 7.55 -7.27
CA THR A 121 0.04 6.56 -6.19
C THR A 121 1.51 6.28 -5.90
N ILE A 122 2.39 6.29 -6.89
CA ILE A 122 3.84 6.10 -6.67
C ILE A 122 4.44 7.33 -5.99
N ALA A 123 4.09 8.53 -6.46
CA ALA A 123 4.64 9.78 -5.96
C ALA A 123 4.29 10.08 -4.49
N ILE A 124 3.19 9.51 -3.99
CA ILE A 124 2.75 9.71 -2.60
C ILE A 124 3.45 8.78 -1.60
N ILE A 125 4.07 7.68 -2.06
CA ILE A 125 4.70 6.67 -1.18
C ILE A 125 5.71 7.29 -0.21
N PRO A 126 6.58 8.25 -0.60
CA PRO A 126 7.51 8.88 0.33
C PRO A 126 6.88 9.81 1.37
N SER A 127 5.59 10.09 1.26
CA SER A 127 4.87 11.09 2.06
C SER A 127 3.89 10.41 3.03
N ALA A 128 3.02 11.21 3.67
CA ALA A 128 1.95 10.69 4.50
C ALA A 128 0.96 9.90 3.62
N VAL A 129 0.97 8.57 3.75
CA VAL A 129 0.10 7.70 2.95
C VAL A 129 -1.27 7.55 3.61
N GLU A 130 -2.29 7.87 2.82
CA GLU A 130 -3.69 7.54 3.10
C GLU A 130 -4.21 6.53 2.08
N THR A 131 -5.12 5.66 2.51
CA THR A 131 -5.69 4.59 1.68
C THR A 131 -6.35 5.10 0.39
N ARG A 132 -6.96 6.29 0.45
CA ARG A 132 -7.57 6.95 -0.71
C ARG A 132 -6.60 7.21 -1.87
N PHE A 133 -5.31 7.40 -1.60
CA PHE A 133 -4.31 7.64 -2.65
C PHE A 133 -4.01 6.38 -3.48
N PHE A 134 -4.40 5.21 -2.96
CA PHE A 134 -4.27 3.91 -3.63
C PHE A 134 -5.55 3.52 -4.38
N LEU A 135 -6.54 4.41 -4.50
CA LEU A 135 -7.80 4.14 -5.21
C LEU A 135 -7.57 3.65 -6.64
N ALA A 136 -6.66 4.28 -7.39
CA ALA A 136 -6.34 3.89 -8.76
C ALA A 136 -5.85 2.43 -8.84
N LEU A 137 -5.05 2.00 -7.86
CA LEU A 137 -4.52 0.64 -7.81
C LEU A 137 -5.62 -0.38 -7.44
N HIS A 138 -6.51 -0.04 -6.50
CA HIS A 138 -7.66 -0.89 -6.19
C HIS A 138 -8.61 -1.04 -7.38
N LEU A 139 -8.91 0.06 -8.08
CA LEU A 139 -9.71 0.03 -9.31
C LEU A 139 -9.06 -0.87 -10.37
N ALA A 140 -7.74 -0.84 -10.51
CA ALA A 140 -7.04 -1.76 -11.42
C ALA A 140 -7.25 -3.23 -11.03
N PHE A 141 -7.23 -3.57 -9.73
CA PHE A 141 -7.54 -4.93 -9.27
C PHE A 141 -8.98 -5.33 -9.55
N TYR A 142 -9.94 -4.46 -9.26
CA TYR A 142 -11.35 -4.70 -9.57
C TYR A 142 -11.58 -4.89 -11.08
N CYS A 143 -10.99 -4.03 -11.92
CA CYS A 143 -11.08 -4.15 -13.37
C CYS A 143 -10.42 -5.43 -13.89
N ALA A 144 -9.28 -5.83 -13.34
CA ALA A 144 -8.64 -7.10 -13.71
C ALA A 144 -9.55 -8.29 -13.40
N ILE A 145 -10.14 -8.31 -12.20
CA ILE A 145 -11.09 -9.35 -11.80
C ILE A 145 -12.33 -9.34 -12.69
N ALA A 146 -12.91 -8.17 -12.96
CA ALA A 146 -14.19 -8.08 -13.69
C ALA A 146 -14.06 -8.32 -15.20
N PHE A 147 -12.98 -7.82 -15.82
CA PHE A 147 -12.88 -7.76 -17.29
C PHE A 147 -11.81 -8.67 -17.89
N THR A 148 -10.86 -9.15 -17.08
CA THR A 148 -9.72 -9.95 -17.57
C THR A 148 -9.76 -11.40 -17.09
N SER A 149 -10.69 -11.74 -16.18
CA SER A 149 -10.80 -13.10 -15.66
C SER A 149 -11.29 -14.07 -16.74
N ASP A 150 -10.39 -14.92 -17.25
CA ASP A 150 -10.80 -16.17 -17.90
C ASP A 150 -10.89 -17.26 -16.83
N LEU A 151 -12.12 -17.60 -16.43
CA LEU A 151 -12.38 -18.65 -15.44
C LEU A 151 -11.78 -20.00 -15.84
N GLY A 152 -11.67 -20.28 -17.14
CA GLY A 152 -11.04 -21.50 -17.65
C GLY A 152 -9.55 -21.57 -17.28
N SER A 153 -8.81 -20.52 -17.66
CA SER A 153 -7.38 -20.40 -17.34
C SER A 153 -7.11 -20.37 -15.83
N VAL A 154 -7.91 -19.63 -15.05
CA VAL A 154 -7.77 -19.59 -13.58
C VAL A 154 -8.00 -20.97 -12.96
N LYS A 155 -9.06 -21.67 -13.37
CA LYS A 155 -9.37 -23.02 -12.89
C LYS A 155 -8.27 -24.01 -13.26
N ASN A 156 -7.73 -23.93 -14.47
CA ASN A 156 -6.65 -24.81 -14.91
C ASN A 156 -5.37 -24.56 -14.10
N LEU A 157 -5.02 -23.29 -13.87
CA LEU A 157 -3.87 -22.92 -13.06
C LEU A 157 -4.02 -23.40 -11.60
N LEU A 158 -5.20 -23.20 -11.00
CA LEU A 158 -5.50 -23.69 -9.65
C LEU A 158 -5.40 -25.22 -9.57
N ARG A 159 -5.82 -25.95 -10.61
CA ARG A 159 -5.72 -27.41 -10.63
C ARG A 159 -4.27 -27.88 -10.76
N GLN A 160 -3.45 -27.17 -11.54
CA GLN A 160 -2.06 -27.55 -11.80
C GLN A 160 -1.10 -27.12 -10.67
N HIS A 161 -1.31 -25.94 -10.09
CA HIS A 161 -0.40 -25.30 -9.14
C HIS A 161 -1.07 -24.90 -7.81
N GLY A 162 -2.20 -25.51 -7.47
CA GLY A 162 -3.03 -25.10 -6.32
C GLY A 162 -2.28 -25.07 -4.98
N VAL A 163 -1.35 -25.99 -4.75
CA VAL A 163 -0.51 -25.99 -3.53
C VAL A 163 0.40 -24.77 -3.46
N LEU A 164 1.07 -24.42 -4.57
CA LEU A 164 1.94 -23.25 -4.64
C LEU A 164 1.14 -21.95 -4.50
N ILE A 165 -0.03 -21.87 -5.14
CA ILE A 165 -0.92 -20.71 -5.03
C ILE A 165 -1.44 -20.58 -3.59
N GLY A 166 -1.83 -21.68 -2.95
CA GLY A 166 -2.25 -21.70 -1.55
C GLY A 166 -1.12 -21.28 -0.60
N ALA A 167 0.11 -21.74 -0.84
CA ALA A 167 1.27 -21.31 -0.08
C ALA A 167 1.55 -19.81 -0.28
N ALA A 168 1.51 -19.32 -1.52
CA ALA A 168 1.69 -17.91 -1.84
C ALA A 168 0.61 -17.04 -1.18
N LEU A 169 -0.65 -17.49 -1.19
CA LEU A 169 -1.76 -16.83 -0.48
C LEU A 169 -1.49 -16.76 1.02
N GLY A 170 -1.11 -17.89 1.64
CA GLY A 170 -0.84 -17.96 3.07
C GLY A 170 0.33 -17.06 3.49
N VAL A 171 1.45 -17.12 2.78
CA VAL A 171 2.62 -16.25 3.03
C VAL A 171 2.26 -14.78 2.83
N SER A 172 1.55 -14.45 1.74
CA SER A 172 1.12 -13.07 1.47
C SER A 172 0.17 -12.56 2.55
N ALA A 173 -0.75 -13.40 3.03
CA ALA A 173 -1.66 -13.05 4.11
C ALA A 173 -0.88 -12.77 5.40
N ILE A 174 0.04 -13.66 5.79
CA ILE A 174 0.88 -13.47 6.98
C ILE A 174 1.64 -12.16 6.90
N LEU A 175 2.31 -11.87 5.77
CA LEU A 175 3.06 -10.62 5.60
C LEU A 175 2.15 -9.39 5.65
N PHE A 176 1.04 -9.41 4.92
CA PHE A 176 0.07 -8.31 4.86
C PHE A 176 -0.50 -8.01 6.26
N PHE A 177 -1.00 -9.03 6.96
CA PHE A 177 -1.61 -8.84 8.28
C PHE A 177 -0.58 -8.53 9.37
N SER A 178 0.65 -9.04 9.26
CA SER A 178 1.72 -8.69 10.21
C SER A 178 2.07 -7.21 10.11
N VAL A 179 2.31 -6.71 8.89
CA VAL A 179 2.64 -5.30 8.65
C VAL A 179 1.52 -4.39 9.14
N THR A 180 0.29 -4.65 8.69
CA THR A 180 -0.86 -3.80 9.02
C THR A 180 -1.17 -3.81 10.51
N THR A 181 -1.03 -4.95 11.19
CA THR A 181 -1.21 -5.02 12.64
C THR A 181 -0.15 -4.18 13.35
N THR A 182 1.12 -4.24 12.95
CA THR A 182 2.19 -3.45 13.59
C THR A 182 2.03 -1.94 13.43
N THR A 183 1.44 -1.46 12.34
CA THR A 183 1.18 -0.03 12.15
C THR A 183 -0.12 0.44 12.81
N MET A 184 -1.06 -0.49 13.05
CA MET A 184 -2.41 -0.14 13.50
C MET A 184 -2.71 -0.49 14.96
N THR A 185 -1.72 -0.97 15.71
CA THR A 185 -1.80 -1.23 17.16
C THR A 185 -1.91 0.04 18.00
N ASP A 186 -1.44 1.19 17.50
CA ASP A 186 -1.47 2.46 18.24
C ASP A 186 -1.95 3.62 17.34
N PRO A 187 -3.28 3.73 17.08
CA PRO A 187 -3.81 4.85 16.31
C PRO A 187 -3.63 6.16 17.09
N LYS A 188 -2.99 7.15 16.44
CA LYS A 188 -2.80 8.48 17.01
C LYS A 188 -3.90 9.41 16.50
N TYR A 189 -4.56 10.13 17.40
CA TYR A 189 -5.65 11.07 17.07
C TYR A 189 -5.18 12.53 17.03
N VAL A 190 -3.87 12.75 17.16
CA VAL A 190 -3.25 14.07 17.27
C VAL A 190 -1.97 14.06 16.44
N TYR A 191 -1.74 15.11 15.63
CA TYR A 191 -0.47 15.32 14.93
C TYR A 191 0.70 15.29 15.92
N SER A 192 1.77 14.57 15.57
CA SER A 192 3.00 14.62 16.36
C SER A 192 3.60 16.03 16.33
N ASP A 193 4.34 16.40 17.37
CA ASP A 193 4.97 17.72 17.48
C ASP A 193 5.93 18.00 16.31
N LEU A 194 6.50 16.94 15.73
CA LEU A 194 7.33 16.97 14.53
C LEU A 194 6.58 17.53 13.30
N TYR A 195 5.30 17.17 13.12
CA TYR A 195 4.47 17.69 12.02
C TYR A 195 3.88 19.07 12.31
N ARG A 196 3.94 19.53 13.57
CA ARG A 196 3.51 20.86 13.97
C ARG A 196 4.59 21.93 13.77
N GLY A 197 5.79 21.53 13.36
CA GLY A 197 6.94 22.43 13.23
C GLY A 197 7.47 22.91 14.58
N ASN A 198 7.14 22.19 15.65
CA ASN A 198 7.71 22.40 16.98
C ASN A 198 8.93 21.47 17.09
N TRP A 199 10.07 21.99 16.65
CA TRP A 199 11.39 21.35 16.78
C TRP A 199 11.93 21.55 18.19
#